data_AF-A0ABD2SBB5-F1
#
_entry.id   AF-A0ABD2SBB5-F1
#
_cell.length_a   1.000
_cell.length_b   1.000
_cell.length_c   1.000
_cell.angle_alpha   90.00
_cell.angle_beta   90.00
_cell.angle_gamma   90.00
#
_symmetry.space_group_name_H-M   'P 1'
#
loop_
_entity.id
_entity.type
_entity.pdbx_description
1 polymer ?
#
loop_
_entity_poly.entity_id
_entity_poly.type
_entity_poly.pdbx_seq_one_letter_code
_entity_poly.pdbx_strand_id
1 'polypeptide(L)'
;MNYSIITSQCKPPDYPAKQCCDAFLQFACPFVESLNNQLNDCVSVMHRYIDLHRHYPTGLFGRVCKGTQQGFPCPALAPSQSADRDDTNSSQINCKLSVVYSSATTFMGVLMLVLLF
;
A
#
# COMPACT_ATOMS: atom_id res chain seq x y z
N MET A 1 5.13 0.76 -12.92
CA MET A 1 4.28 -0.27 -12.28
C MET A 1 3.28 -0.80 -13.29
N ASN A 2 3.16 -2.12 -13.42
CA ASN A 2 2.16 -2.73 -14.29
C ASN A 2 0.87 -3.01 -13.49
N TYR A 3 -0.10 -2.11 -13.58
CA TYR A 3 -1.40 -2.25 -12.90
C TYR A 3 -2.31 -3.28 -13.57
N SER A 4 -1.95 -3.81 -14.75
CA SER A 4 -2.79 -4.78 -15.45
C SER A 4 -2.99 -6.06 -14.66
N ILE A 5 -2.06 -6.42 -13.78
CA ILE A 5 -2.19 -7.59 -12.91
C ILE A 5 -3.45 -7.52 -12.03
N ILE A 6 -3.79 -6.33 -11.53
CA ILE A 6 -5.01 -6.07 -10.77
C ILE A 6 -6.20 -5.98 -11.73
N THR A 7 -6.11 -5.18 -12.80
CA THR A 7 -7.27 -4.87 -13.67
C THR A 7 -7.71 -6.03 -14.56
N SER A 8 -6.84 -7.01 -14.82
CA SER A 8 -7.14 -8.22 -15.58
C SER A 8 -7.83 -9.30 -14.75
N GLN A 9 -7.62 -9.30 -13.42
CA GLN A 9 -8.10 -10.35 -12.52
C GLN A 9 -9.24 -9.88 -11.60
N CYS A 10 -9.16 -8.65 -11.07
CA CYS A 10 -10.21 -8.08 -10.21
C CYS A 10 -11.22 -7.30 -11.05
N LYS A 11 -12.39 -7.88 -11.34
CA LYS A 11 -13.37 -7.29 -12.27
C LYS A 11 -14.76 -7.13 -11.64
N PRO A 12 -15.51 -6.07 -12.04
CA PRO A 12 -16.93 -5.99 -11.74
C PRO A 12 -17.72 -7.09 -12.47
N PRO A 13 -18.96 -7.37 -12.03
CA PRO A 13 -19.66 -6.74 -10.90
C PRO A 13 -19.27 -7.32 -9.53
N ASP A 14 -18.77 -8.56 -9.50
CA ASP A 14 -18.71 -9.33 -8.26
C ASP A 14 -17.44 -9.12 -7.43
N TYR A 15 -16.37 -8.60 -8.04
CA TYR A 15 -15.06 -8.43 -7.41
C TYR A 15 -14.64 -9.65 -6.55
N PRO A 16 -14.49 -10.83 -7.18
CA PRO A 16 -14.28 -12.09 -6.48
C PRO A 16 -13.07 -12.01 -5.56
N ALA A 17 -13.31 -12.16 -4.25
CA ALA A 17 -12.33 -11.86 -3.19
C ALA A 17 -10.98 -12.52 -3.44
N LYS A 18 -10.95 -13.83 -3.70
CA LYS A 18 -9.69 -14.55 -3.95
C LYS A 18 -8.87 -13.94 -5.09
N GLN A 19 -9.48 -13.73 -6.25
CA GLN A 19 -8.79 -13.18 -7.43
C GLN A 19 -8.33 -11.74 -7.19
N CYS A 20 -9.15 -10.92 -6.55
CA CYS A 20 -8.81 -9.54 -6.22
C CYS A 20 -7.65 -9.45 -5.23
N CYS A 21 -7.65 -10.29 -4.19
CA CYS A 21 -6.62 -10.27 -3.16
C CYS A 21 -5.31 -10.88 -3.65
N ASP A 22 -5.34 -11.97 -4.40
CA ASP A 22 -4.15 -12.59 -4.98
C ASP A 22 -3.45 -11.60 -5.95
N ALA A 23 -4.23 -10.95 -6.82
CA ALA A 23 -3.72 -9.94 -7.74
C ALA A 23 -3.18 -8.69 -7.02
N PHE A 24 -3.85 -8.26 -5.94
CA PHE A 24 -3.39 -7.15 -5.11
C PHE A 24 -2.07 -7.49 -4.42
N LEU A 25 -1.91 -8.69 -3.86
CA LEU A 25 -0.66 -9.11 -3.23
C LEU A 25 0.48 -9.23 -4.23
N GLN A 26 0.22 -9.82 -5.40
CA GLN A 26 1.22 -9.89 -6.46
C GLN A 26 1.71 -8.50 -6.89
N PHE A 27 0.82 -7.51 -6.87
CA PHE A 27 1.17 -6.12 -7.16
C PHE A 27 1.89 -5.42 -6.00
N ALA A 28 1.41 -5.57 -4.77
CA ALA A 28 1.83 -4.77 -3.61
C ALA A 28 3.08 -5.32 -2.91
N CYS A 29 3.29 -6.64 -2.93
CA CYS A 29 4.38 -7.28 -2.17
C CYS A 29 5.80 -6.81 -2.53
N PRO A 30 6.13 -6.47 -3.79
CA PRO A 30 7.42 -5.84 -4.12
C PRO A 30 7.66 -4.49 -3.42
N PHE A 31 6.63 -3.85 -2.87
CA PHE A 31 6.69 -2.52 -2.26
C PHE A 31 6.38 -2.53 -0.76
N VAL A 32 6.44 -3.69 -0.10
CA VAL A 32 6.00 -3.86 1.30
C VAL A 32 6.71 -2.92 2.27
N GLU A 33 8.00 -2.65 2.09
CA GLU A 33 8.77 -1.74 2.95
C GLU A 33 8.23 -0.30 2.86
N SER A 34 7.97 0.16 1.64
CA SER A 34 7.42 1.48 1.36
C SER A 34 5.97 1.60 1.84
N LEU A 35 5.15 0.57 1.60
CA LEU A 35 3.73 0.56 1.96
C LEU A 35 3.49 0.43 3.48
N ASN A 36 4.35 -0.29 4.20
CA ASN A 36 4.24 -0.44 5.64
C ASN A 36 4.85 0.73 6.42
N ASN A 37 5.60 1.62 5.75
CA ASN A 37 6.16 2.79 6.40
C ASN A 37 5.08 3.87 6.60
N GLN A 38 4.60 3.96 7.82
CA GLN A 38 3.54 4.91 8.20
C GLN A 38 3.95 6.38 8.06
N LEU A 39 5.26 6.68 7.96
CA LEU A 39 5.74 8.06 7.81
C LEU A 39 5.58 8.61 6.39
N ASN A 40 5.15 7.81 5.42
CA ASN A 40 4.97 8.25 4.04
C ASN A 40 3.51 8.11 3.56
N ASP A 41 3.24 8.56 2.35
CA ASP A 41 1.93 8.49 1.69
C ASP A 41 1.82 7.37 0.64
N CYS A 42 2.71 6.38 0.64
CA CYS A 42 2.80 5.34 -0.40
C CYS A 42 1.48 4.59 -0.61
N VAL A 43 0.77 4.28 0.48
CA VAL A 43 -0.54 3.61 0.41
C VAL A 43 -1.57 4.48 -0.33
N SER A 44 -1.60 5.78 -0.04
CA SER A 44 -2.50 6.74 -0.67
C SER A 44 -2.17 6.92 -2.16
N VAL A 45 -0.88 7.02 -2.50
CA VAL A 45 -0.42 7.09 -3.89
C VAL A 45 -0.82 5.84 -4.67
N MET A 46 -0.58 4.66 -4.09
CA MET A 46 -0.95 3.38 -4.70
C MET A 46 -2.45 3.28 -4.98
N HIS A 47 -3.30 3.60 -3.99
CA HIS A 47 -4.75 3.59 -4.19
C HIS A 47 -5.20 4.58 -5.26
N ARG A 48 -4.66 5.80 -5.28
CA ARG A 48 -4.98 6.78 -6.34
C ARG A 48 -4.70 6.23 -7.74
N TYR A 49 -3.57 5.56 -7.95
CA TYR A 49 -3.26 4.99 -9.27
C TYR A 49 -4.17 3.81 -9.63
N ILE A 50 -4.53 2.97 -8.66
CA ILE A 50 -5.48 1.87 -8.85
C ILE A 50 -6.86 2.41 -9.24
N ASP A 51 -7.33 3.45 -8.56
CA ASP A 51 -8.62 4.09 -8.81
C ASP A 51 -8.68 4.71 -10.22
N LEU A 52 -7.61 5.41 -10.64
CA LEU A 52 -7.52 6.03 -11.96
C LEU A 52 -7.66 5.04 -13.14
N HIS A 53 -7.26 3.78 -12.97
CA HIS A 53 -7.26 2.82 -14.09
C HIS A 53 -8.58 2.10 -14.30
N ARG A 54 -9.44 1.97 -13.28
CA ARG A 54 -10.66 1.14 -13.37
C ARG A 54 -11.87 1.67 -12.63
N HIS A 55 -11.77 2.81 -11.95
CA HIS A 55 -12.83 3.32 -11.07
C HIS A 55 -13.29 2.26 -10.07
N TYR A 56 -12.34 1.62 -9.37
CA TYR A 56 -12.70 0.69 -8.30
C TYR A 56 -13.49 1.42 -7.20
N PRO A 57 -14.47 0.76 -6.56
CA PRO A 57 -15.14 1.34 -5.40
C PRO A 57 -14.12 1.68 -4.30
N THR A 58 -14.28 2.85 -3.67
CA THR A 58 -13.42 3.26 -2.57
C THR A 58 -13.41 2.19 -1.47
N GLY A 59 -12.21 1.81 -1.05
CA GLY A 59 -12.00 0.79 -0.03
C GLY A 59 -12.35 -0.64 -0.47
N LEU A 60 -12.48 -0.92 -1.78
CA LEU A 60 -12.78 -2.27 -2.29
C LEU A 60 -11.85 -3.33 -1.66
N PHE A 61 -10.53 -3.15 -1.78
CA PHE A 61 -9.55 -4.13 -1.32
C PHE A 61 -9.62 -4.34 0.20
N GLY A 62 -9.84 -3.30 0.99
CA GLY A 62 -10.05 -3.44 2.44
C GLY A 62 -11.34 -4.18 2.81
N ARG A 63 -12.35 -4.19 1.92
CA ARG A 63 -13.63 -4.87 2.13
C ARG A 63 -13.60 -6.34 1.70
N VAL A 64 -13.03 -6.62 0.52
CA VAL A 64 -13.00 -7.98 -0.06
C VAL A 64 -11.83 -8.80 0.47
N CYS A 65 -10.73 -8.15 0.85
CA CYS A 65 -9.55 -8.82 1.41
C CYS A 65 -9.62 -8.79 2.94
N LYS A 66 -9.92 -9.96 3.52
CA LYS A 66 -9.78 -10.22 4.97
C LYS A 66 -8.42 -10.87 5.26
N GLY A 67 -7.53 -10.12 5.90
CA GLY A 67 -6.19 -10.58 6.28
C GLY A 67 -6.17 -11.26 7.64
N THR A 68 -4.98 -11.41 8.21
CA THR A 68 -4.80 -11.76 9.62
C THR A 68 -4.71 -10.50 10.49
N GLN A 69 -4.59 -10.66 11.81
CA GLN A 69 -4.37 -9.53 12.72
C GLN A 69 -3.07 -8.76 12.41
N GLN A 70 -2.10 -9.42 11.77
CA GLN A 70 -0.82 -8.84 11.36
C GLN A 70 -0.85 -8.28 9.94
N GLY A 71 -2.00 -8.32 9.27
CA GLY A 71 -2.16 -7.85 7.89
C GLY A 71 -2.21 -9.00 6.88
N PHE A 72 -1.76 -8.73 5.66
CA PHE A 72 -1.78 -9.70 4.58
C PHE A 72 -0.38 -10.26 4.31
N PRO A 73 -0.13 -11.56 4.52
CA PRO A 73 1.18 -12.14 4.29
C PRO A 73 1.50 -12.14 2.79
N CYS A 74 2.65 -11.58 2.45
CA CYS A 74 3.21 -11.73 1.11
C CYS A 74 3.70 -13.17 0.92
N PRO A 75 3.32 -13.85 -0.19
CA PRO A 75 3.87 -15.15 -0.49
C PRO A 75 5.39 -15.04 -0.67
N ALA A 76 6.11 -16.10 -0.30
CA ALA A 76 7.56 -16.15 -0.52
C ALA A 76 7.86 -15.86 -1.99
N LEU A 77 8.71 -14.87 -2.24
CA LEU A 77 9.13 -14.49 -3.58
C LEU A 77 9.74 -15.73 -4.26
N ALA A 78 9.31 -16.03 -5.49
CA ALA A 78 9.95 -17.06 -6.27
C ALA A 78 11.44 -16.70 -6.47
N PRO A 79 12.37 -17.69 -6.53
CA PRO A 79 13.82 -17.45 -6.54
C PRO A 79 14.36 -16.54 -7.67
N SER A 80 13.53 -16.22 -8.66
CA SER A 80 13.85 -15.35 -9.79
C SER A 80 13.80 -13.86 -9.45
N GLN A 81 13.23 -13.45 -8.30
CA GLN A 81 13.16 -12.04 -7.90
C GLN A 81 14.21 -11.65 -6.84
N SER A 82 14.96 -12.64 -6.34
CA SER A 82 16.04 -12.43 -5.36
C SER A 82 17.43 -12.27 -5.99
N ALA A 83 17.60 -12.52 -7.30
CA ALA A 83 18.90 -12.49 -7.97
C ALA A 83 19.22 -11.19 -8.71
N ASP A 84 18.25 -10.29 -8.92
CA ASP A 84 18.47 -8.98 -9.53
C ASP A 84 18.03 -7.87 -8.56
N ARG A 85 18.78 -7.71 -7.47
CA ARG A 85 18.92 -6.39 -6.82
C ARG A 85 19.95 -5.60 -7.62
N ASP A 86 19.61 -5.27 -8.87
CA ASP A 86 20.21 -4.15 -9.57
C ASP A 86 19.37 -2.92 -9.22
N ASP A 87 19.98 -1.98 -8.49
CA ASP A 87 19.39 -0.76 -7.93
C ASP A 87 18.88 0.24 -9.00
N THR A 88 18.80 -0.14 -10.28
CA THR A 88 18.52 0.78 -11.38
C THR A 88 17.15 0.63 -12.05
N ASN A 89 16.32 -0.36 -11.70
CA ASN A 89 14.98 -0.49 -12.32
C ASN A 89 13.88 -1.06 -11.41
N SER A 90 13.97 -0.84 -10.10
CA SER A 90 12.81 -1.01 -9.23
C SER A 90 11.77 0.04 -9.64
N SER A 91 10.57 -0.38 -10.05
CA SER A 91 9.51 0.55 -10.41
C SER A 91 9.08 1.35 -9.19
N GLN A 92 9.82 2.42 -8.88
CA GLN A 92 9.68 3.18 -7.64
C GLN A 92 8.26 3.74 -7.51
N ILE A 93 7.61 3.45 -6.38
CA ILE A 93 6.50 4.26 -5.90
C ILE A 93 7.12 5.54 -5.38
N ASN A 94 6.88 6.66 -6.09
CA ASN A 94 7.36 7.96 -5.66
C ASN A 94 6.46 8.50 -4.54
N CYS A 95 6.79 8.11 -3.31
CA CYS A 95 6.08 8.52 -2.11
C CYS A 95 6.69 9.77 -1.50
N LYS A 96 5.89 10.51 -0.74
CA LYS A 96 6.30 11.66 0.04
C LYS A 96 6.16 11.38 1.53
N LEU A 97 6.95 12.07 2.34
CA LEU A 97 6.77 12.08 3.78
C LEU A 97 5.39 12.66 4.13
N SER A 98 4.67 11.98 5.01
CA SER A 98 3.35 12.37 5.46
C SER A 98 3.44 13.54 6.44
N VAL A 99 2.83 14.67 6.05
CA VAL A 99 2.77 15.90 6.87
C VAL A 99 1.98 15.69 8.19
N VAL A 100 1.15 14.64 8.25
CA VAL A 100 0.32 14.31 9.43
C VAL A 100 1.16 14.06 10.68
N TYR A 101 2.34 13.45 10.53
CA TYR A 101 3.23 13.18 11.66
C TYR A 101 3.91 14.44 12.20
N SER A 102 4.13 15.44 11.36
CA SER A 102 4.77 16.69 11.76
C SER A 102 3.85 17.57 12.63
N SER A 103 2.53 17.43 12.51
CA SER A 103 1.58 18.16 13.38
C SER A 103 1.42 17.51 14.76
N ALA A 104 1.48 16.19 14.88
CA ALA A 104 1.22 15.52 16.16
C ALA A 104 2.26 15.86 17.24
N THR A 105 3.52 16.05 16.84
CA THR A 105 4.61 16.37 17.78
C THR A 105 4.52 17.78 18.34
N THR A 106 4.06 18.76 17.56
CA THR A 106 3.92 20.15 18.03
C THR A 106 2.72 20.29 18.98
N PHE A 107 1.58 19.70 18.64
CA PHE A 107 0.40 19.73 19.51
C PHE A 107 0.62 19.00 20.84
N MET A 108 1.23 17.80 20.82
CA MET A 108 1.53 17.08 22.06
C MET A 108 2.64 17.76 22.88
N GLY A 109 3.64 18.35 22.23
CA GLY A 109 4.70 19.10 22.92
C GLY A 109 4.18 20.37 23.61
N VAL A 110 3.32 21.14 22.94
CA VAL A 110 2.67 22.32 23.53
C VAL A 110 1.72 21.90 24.66
N LEU A 111 0.96 20.82 24.50
CA LEU A 111 0.08 20.30 25.54
C LEU A 111 0.85 19.85 26.80
N MET A 112 1.96 19.11 26.63
CA MET A 112 2.80 18.69 27.75
C MET A 112 3.47 19.88 28.44
N LEU A 113 3.86 20.90 27.69
CA LEU A 113 4.44 22.12 28.25
C LEU A 113 3.40 22.93 29.04
N VAL A 114 2.17 23.05 28.54
CA VAL A 114 1.05 23.71 29.25
C VAL A 114 0.64 22.96 30.52
N LEU A 115 0.81 21.64 30.58
CA LEU A 115 0.54 20.85 31.79
C LEU A 115 1.66 20.93 32.85
N LEU A 116 2.84 21.45 32.48
CA LEU A 116 3.99 21.63 33.37
C LEU A 116 4.10 23.06 33.94
N PHE A 117 3.24 23.99 33.53
CA PHE A 117 3.13 25.36 34.05
C PHE A 117 1.75 25.60 34.67
#